data_AF-A0A1I1VP72-F1
#
_entry.id   AF-A0A1I1VP72-F1
#
_cell.length_a   1.000
_cell.length_b   1.000
_cell.length_c   1.000
_cell.angle_alpha   90.00
_cell.angle_beta   90.00
_cell.angle_gamma   90.00
#
_symmetry.space_group_name_H-M   'P 1'
#
loop_
_entity.id
_entity.type
_entity.pdbx_description
1 polymer ?
#
loop_
_entity_poly.entity_id
_entity_poly.type
_entity_poly.pdbx_seq_one_letter_code
_entity_poly.pdbx_strand_id
1 'polypeptide(L)'
;MTSMRALVINLDRATARMDFQQRQLTRLGIGFDRLPAVTVGDPEVSADEAYWAKWQRPIAPTERACLCSHIAAWRHVAQSGQAHLILEDDALLSDDVPAVLKAAQSESRWDLLQLETRQRHKVMSRSSTKLGPIRVRRLYLDRAGAAGYVLWPSGAARLLARAQVQPALADALIAQPGLLRAYQAVPAQIIQNDIAVEEGIAAQWLVEPSSVSDESHRKAKKTAGQKWRRISAQILLGLHGIKGSLLHRKVIIPFAKERFTSRS
;
A
#
# COMPACT_ATOMS: atom_id res chain seq x y z
N MET A 1 7.94 15.43 -21.28
CA MET A 1 7.00 14.51 -20.61
C MET A 1 7.09 14.78 -19.11
N THR A 2 5.97 15.09 -18.47
CA THR A 2 5.91 15.30 -17.01
C THR A 2 6.21 14.00 -16.28
N SER A 3 7.05 14.06 -15.25
CA SER A 3 7.37 12.91 -14.40
C SER A 3 6.17 12.56 -13.51
N MET A 4 6.00 11.28 -13.18
CA MET A 4 4.95 10.79 -12.27
C MET A 4 5.00 11.55 -10.95
N ARG A 5 3.85 12.08 -10.52
CA ARG A 5 3.71 12.79 -9.25
C ARG A 5 3.36 11.85 -8.11
N ALA A 6 3.72 12.24 -6.90
CA ALA A 6 3.30 11.55 -5.68
C ALA A 6 2.04 12.19 -5.07
N LEU A 7 1.19 11.37 -4.47
CA LEU A 7 0.10 11.78 -3.57
C LEU A 7 0.44 11.30 -2.17
N VAL A 8 0.67 12.23 -1.26
CA VAL A 8 1.04 11.93 0.13
C VAL A 8 -0.20 12.00 1.01
N ILE A 9 -0.67 10.85 1.50
CA ILE A 9 -1.74 10.74 2.47
C ILE A 9 -1.20 11.14 3.84
N ASN A 10 -1.71 12.23 4.41
CA ASN A 10 -1.20 12.78 5.67
C ASN A 10 -2.32 13.43 6.49
N LEU A 11 -2.32 13.18 7.81
CA LEU A 11 -3.23 13.86 8.74
C LEU A 11 -2.81 15.32 8.95
N ASP A 12 -3.76 16.26 9.05
CA ASP A 12 -3.47 17.68 9.29
C ASP A 12 -2.63 17.96 10.54
N ARG A 13 -2.86 17.19 11.60
CA ARG A 13 -2.08 17.29 12.83
C ARG A 13 -0.66 16.71 12.73
N ALA A 14 -0.37 15.89 11.72
CA ALA A 14 0.90 15.17 11.57
C ALA A 14 1.91 15.99 10.75
N THR A 15 2.16 17.24 11.16
CA THR A 15 3.00 18.21 10.46
C THR A 15 4.45 17.73 10.31
N ALA A 16 5.05 17.18 11.37
CA ALA A 16 6.43 16.66 11.33
C ALA A 16 6.61 15.54 10.29
N ARG A 17 5.61 14.66 10.13
CA ARG A 17 5.63 13.59 9.11
C ARG A 17 5.48 14.15 7.70
N MET A 18 4.65 15.19 7.53
CA MET A 18 4.53 15.89 6.25
C MET A 18 5.82 16.62 5.87
N ASP A 19 6.44 17.34 6.81
CA ASP A 19 7.71 18.04 6.58
C ASP A 19 8.82 17.06 6.18
N PHE A 20 8.82 15.87 6.79
CA PHE A 20 9.72 14.79 6.39
C PHE A 20 9.47 14.34 4.94
N GLN A 21 8.21 14.03 4.59
CA GLN A 21 7.87 13.62 3.22
C GLN A 21 8.25 14.70 2.21
N GLN A 22 8.01 15.97 2.53
CA GLN A 22 8.40 17.10 1.70
C GLN A 22 9.92 17.14 1.47
N ARG A 23 10.73 17.08 2.54
CA ARG A 23 12.20 17.06 2.39
C ARG A 23 12.68 15.88 1.55
N GLN A 24 12.14 14.69 1.81
CA GLN A 24 12.46 13.47 1.08
C GLN A 24 12.13 13.59 -0.42
N LEU A 25 10.91 14.02 -0.75
CA LEU A 25 10.45 14.13 -2.14
C LEU A 25 11.17 15.25 -2.89
N THR A 26 11.44 16.39 -2.24
CA THR A 26 12.27 17.46 -2.81
C THR A 26 13.69 17.00 -3.09
N ARG A 27 14.34 16.30 -2.15
CA ARG A 27 15.69 15.72 -2.35
C ARG A 27 15.74 14.76 -3.53
N LEU A 28 14.68 13.96 -3.71
CA LEU A 28 14.56 12.99 -4.80
C LEU A 28 14.08 13.62 -6.13
N GLY A 29 13.71 14.90 -6.14
CA GLY A 29 13.17 15.58 -7.32
C GLY A 29 11.80 15.05 -7.76
N ILE A 30 11.00 14.50 -6.83
CA ILE A 30 9.67 13.97 -7.10
C ILE A 30 8.64 15.06 -6.81
N GLY A 31 7.92 15.52 -7.84
CA GLY A 31 6.79 16.43 -7.66
C GLY A 31 5.65 15.73 -6.90
N PHE A 32 5.00 16.43 -5.98
CA PHE A 32 3.98 15.82 -5.12
C PHE A 32 2.85 16.78 -4.78
N ASP A 33 1.71 16.19 -4.42
CA ASP A 33 0.57 16.87 -3.80
C ASP A 33 0.25 16.19 -2.46
N ARG A 34 -0.08 17.01 -1.46
CA ARG A 34 -0.57 16.51 -0.17
C ARG A 34 -2.05 16.19 -0.31
N LEU A 35 -2.44 14.98 0.08
CA LEU A 35 -3.83 14.56 0.22
C LEU A 35 -4.16 14.49 1.71
N PRO A 36 -5.06 15.35 2.22
CA PRO A 36 -5.51 15.26 3.60
C PRO A 36 -6.10 13.87 3.88
N ALA A 37 -5.59 13.22 4.93
CA ALA A 37 -6.09 11.94 5.37
C ALA A 37 -7.44 12.11 6.08
N VAL A 38 -8.37 11.22 5.78
CA VAL A 38 -9.69 11.13 6.40
C VAL A 38 -9.51 10.70 7.86
N THR A 39 -10.25 11.35 8.76
CA THR A 39 -10.29 11.06 10.20
C THR A 39 -11.58 10.33 10.60
N VAL A 40 -11.64 9.82 11.83
CA VAL A 40 -12.78 9.01 12.33
C VAL A 40 -14.11 9.79 12.33
N GLY A 41 -14.08 11.11 12.47
CA GLY A 41 -15.27 11.96 12.54
C GLY A 41 -15.72 12.50 11.19
N ASP A 42 -14.99 12.21 10.11
CA ASP A 42 -15.24 12.80 8.81
C ASP A 42 -16.45 12.12 8.12
N PRO A 43 -17.28 12.86 7.38
CA PRO A 43 -18.48 12.34 6.73
C PRO A 43 -18.20 11.26 5.67
N GLU A 44 -16.98 11.21 5.15
CA GLU A 44 -16.51 10.18 4.22
C GLU A 44 -16.46 8.78 4.86
N VAL A 45 -16.36 8.70 6.20
CA VAL A 45 -16.45 7.44 6.92
C VAL A 45 -17.92 7.04 7.02
N SER A 46 -18.32 6.08 6.19
CA SER A 46 -19.71 5.58 6.18
C SER A 46 -20.20 5.21 7.58
N ALA A 47 -21.36 5.75 7.97
CA ALA A 47 -22.07 5.35 9.18
C ALA A 47 -22.80 3.99 9.03
N ASP A 48 -22.80 3.39 7.85
CA ASP A 48 -23.42 2.08 7.59
C ASP A 48 -22.60 0.95 8.23
N GLU A 49 -22.97 0.58 9.46
CA GLU A 49 -22.38 -0.57 10.16
C GLU A 49 -22.60 -1.90 9.44
N ALA A 50 -23.68 -2.05 8.67
CA ALA A 50 -23.94 -3.27 7.90
C ALA A 50 -22.93 -3.43 6.76
N TYR A 51 -22.50 -2.33 6.14
CA TYR A 51 -21.37 -2.33 5.22
C TYR A 51 -20.10 -2.83 5.92
N TRP A 52 -19.67 -2.22 7.03
CA TRP A 52 -18.44 -2.59 7.73
C TRP A 52 -18.45 -4.02 8.28
N ALA A 53 -19.62 -4.52 8.70
CA ALA A 53 -19.79 -5.88 9.18
C ALA A 53 -19.50 -6.96 8.12
N LYS A 54 -19.51 -6.62 6.82
CA LYS A 54 -19.17 -7.54 5.71
C LYS A 54 -17.70 -7.99 5.72
N TRP A 55 -16.82 -7.36 6.50
CA TRP A 55 -15.44 -7.81 6.62
C TRP A 55 -15.30 -9.13 7.42
N GLN A 56 -14.07 -9.61 7.54
CA GLN A 56 -13.68 -10.86 8.24
C GLN A 56 -13.53 -10.69 9.76
N ARG A 57 -13.53 -9.45 10.24
CA ARG A 57 -13.50 -9.06 11.65
C ARG A 57 -14.05 -7.64 11.80
N PRO A 58 -14.37 -7.17 13.02
CA PRO A 58 -14.60 -5.76 13.27
C PRO A 58 -13.41 -4.92 12.76
N ILE A 59 -13.72 -3.83 12.08
CA ILE A 59 -12.76 -2.84 11.58
C ILE A 59 -12.79 -1.66 12.55
N ALA A 60 -11.63 -1.32 13.11
CA ALA A 60 -11.50 -0.20 14.03
C ALA A 60 -11.85 1.13 13.34
N PRO A 61 -12.38 2.13 14.04
CA PRO A 61 -12.69 3.42 13.42
C PRO A 61 -11.51 4.04 12.67
N THR A 62 -10.29 3.95 13.22
CA THR A 62 -9.05 4.41 12.57
C THR A 62 -8.72 3.62 11.30
N GLU A 63 -9.01 2.32 11.26
CA GLU A 63 -8.87 1.49 10.05
C GLU A 63 -9.90 1.84 8.97
N ARG A 64 -11.12 2.23 9.36
CA ARG A 64 -12.15 2.73 8.44
C ARG A 64 -11.70 4.05 7.80
N ALA A 65 -11.23 4.98 8.62
CA ALA A 65 -10.71 6.27 8.19
C ALA A 65 -9.48 6.11 7.26
N CYS A 66 -8.58 5.17 7.58
CA CYS A 66 -7.46 4.80 6.70
C CYS A 66 -7.95 4.29 5.33
N LEU A 67 -8.93 3.36 5.29
CA LEU A 67 -9.51 2.92 4.02
C LEU A 67 -10.11 4.09 3.23
N CYS A 68 -10.86 4.99 3.88
CA CYS A 68 -11.45 6.15 3.23
C CYS A 68 -10.39 7.12 2.65
N SER A 69 -9.25 7.27 3.34
CA SER A 69 -8.11 8.05 2.83
C SER A 69 -7.54 7.46 1.54
N HIS A 70 -7.39 6.14 1.47
CA HIS A 70 -6.98 5.48 0.23
C HIS A 70 -8.05 5.54 -0.86
N ILE A 71 -9.34 5.43 -0.52
CA ILE A 71 -10.43 5.63 -1.48
C ILE A 71 -10.35 7.03 -2.09
N ALA A 72 -10.06 8.07 -1.29
CA ALA A 72 -9.85 9.42 -1.80
C ALA A 72 -8.66 9.49 -2.77
N ALA A 73 -7.53 8.84 -2.44
CA ALA A 73 -6.38 8.75 -3.33
C ALA A 73 -6.72 8.02 -4.65
N TRP A 74 -7.48 6.92 -4.58
CA TRP A 74 -7.91 6.19 -5.78
C TRP A 74 -8.87 7.01 -6.64
N ARG A 75 -9.78 7.78 -6.04
CA ARG A 75 -10.64 8.73 -6.78
C ARG A 75 -9.79 9.77 -7.52
N HIS A 76 -8.77 10.33 -6.86
CA HIS A 76 -7.86 11.27 -7.50
C HIS A 76 -7.15 10.65 -8.71
N VAL A 77 -6.59 9.44 -8.57
CA VAL A 77 -5.93 8.73 -9.68
C VAL A 77 -6.91 8.47 -10.83
N ALA A 78 -8.12 8.01 -10.53
CA ALA A 78 -9.14 7.76 -11.56
C ALA A 78 -9.57 9.05 -12.29
N GLN A 79 -9.74 10.15 -11.57
CA GLN A 79 -10.17 11.44 -12.12
C GLN A 79 -9.09 12.14 -12.93
N SER A 80 -7.83 12.09 -12.47
CA SER A 80 -6.69 12.69 -13.18
C SER A 80 -6.37 11.99 -14.49
N GLY A 81 -6.78 10.72 -14.66
CA GLY A 81 -6.43 9.90 -15.82
C GLY A 81 -4.93 9.56 -15.90
N GLN A 82 -4.16 9.82 -14.84
CA GLN A 82 -2.71 9.62 -14.80
C GLN A 82 -2.31 8.71 -13.65
N ALA A 83 -1.27 7.91 -13.85
CA ALA A 83 -0.69 7.11 -12.78
C ALA A 83 -0.01 8.02 -11.73
N HIS A 84 -0.13 7.65 -10.46
CA HIS A 84 0.47 8.36 -9.34
C HIS A 84 1.22 7.40 -8.42
N LEU A 85 2.28 7.89 -7.80
CA LEU A 85 2.88 7.27 -6.62
C LEU A 85 2.03 7.63 -5.39
N ILE A 86 1.32 6.68 -4.81
CA ILE A 86 0.59 6.88 -3.56
C ILE A 86 1.52 6.55 -2.39
N LEU A 87 1.61 7.45 -1.42
CA LEU A 87 2.43 7.32 -0.22
C LEU A 87 1.61 7.55 1.04
N GLU A 88 1.86 6.75 2.08
CA GLU A 88 1.55 7.14 3.46
C GLU A 88 2.68 8.04 3.99
N ASP A 89 2.37 8.85 5.00
CA ASP A 89 3.30 9.82 5.57
C ASP A 89 4.40 9.20 6.46
N ASP A 90 4.42 7.87 6.65
CA ASP A 90 5.54 7.12 7.25
C ASP A 90 6.42 6.34 6.26
N ALA A 91 6.24 6.57 4.96
CA ALA A 91 7.04 5.91 3.94
C ALA A 91 8.47 6.48 3.86
N LEU A 92 9.47 5.62 3.96
CA LEU A 92 10.86 5.91 3.64
C LEU A 92 11.20 5.38 2.24
N LEU A 93 11.76 6.24 1.39
CA LEU A 93 12.00 5.95 -0.03
C LEU A 93 13.49 5.68 -0.30
N SER A 94 13.73 4.71 -1.17
CA SER A 94 15.04 4.45 -1.79
C SER A 94 15.43 5.58 -2.76
N ASP A 95 16.72 5.85 -2.86
CA ASP A 95 17.31 6.79 -3.83
C ASP A 95 17.05 6.40 -5.30
N ASP A 96 16.64 5.15 -5.56
CA ASP A 96 16.29 4.65 -6.90
C ASP A 96 14.85 4.97 -7.33
N VAL A 97 13.97 5.42 -6.42
CA VAL A 97 12.54 5.67 -6.73
C VAL A 97 12.37 6.57 -7.96
N PRO A 98 13.08 7.70 -8.13
CA PRO A 98 12.93 8.55 -9.33
C PRO A 98 13.17 7.80 -10.64
N ALA A 99 14.21 6.96 -10.68
CA ALA A 99 14.54 6.17 -11.87
C ALA A 99 13.50 5.07 -12.14
N VAL A 100 12.94 4.49 -11.07
CA VAL A 100 11.84 3.52 -11.16
C VAL A 100 10.56 4.18 -11.69
N LEU A 101 10.17 5.34 -11.16
CA LEU A 101 8.99 6.08 -11.61
C LEU A 101 9.11 6.50 -13.07
N LYS A 102 10.28 7.02 -13.47
CA LYS A 102 10.57 7.38 -14.86
C LYS A 102 10.42 6.18 -15.80
N ALA A 103 10.90 5.01 -15.41
CA ALA A 103 10.76 3.80 -16.20
C ALA A 103 9.32 3.25 -16.22
N ALA A 104 8.56 3.45 -15.14
CA ALA A 104 7.16 3.02 -15.04
C ALA A 104 6.19 3.91 -15.84
N GLN A 105 6.57 5.16 -16.13
CA GLN A 105 5.73 6.14 -16.82
C GLN A 105 5.14 5.63 -18.15
N SER A 106 5.87 4.79 -18.89
CA SER A 106 5.45 4.27 -20.20
C SER A 106 4.65 2.97 -20.11
N GLU A 107 4.53 2.36 -18.94
CA GLU A 107 3.72 1.15 -18.77
C GLU A 107 2.25 1.53 -18.62
N SER A 108 1.38 0.80 -19.31
CA SER A 108 -0.07 1.04 -19.32
C SER A 108 -0.89 -0.23 -19.07
N ARG A 109 -0.22 -1.39 -19.01
CA ARG A 109 -0.88 -2.69 -18.84
C ARG A 109 -0.97 -3.12 -17.38
N TRP A 110 -0.32 -2.41 -16.47
CA TRP A 110 -0.32 -2.73 -15.05
C TRP A 110 -1.40 -1.93 -14.35
N ASP A 111 -2.01 -2.55 -13.35
CA ASP A 111 -2.96 -1.83 -12.48
C ASP A 111 -2.23 -1.21 -11.29
N LEU A 112 -1.17 -1.87 -10.81
CA LEU A 112 -0.44 -1.49 -9.61
C LEU A 112 1.01 -1.99 -9.64
N LEU A 113 1.93 -1.16 -9.14
CA LEU A 113 3.31 -1.53 -8.82
C LEU A 113 3.52 -1.32 -7.32
N GLN A 114 3.59 -2.42 -6.59
CA GLN A 114 3.91 -2.44 -5.17
C GLN A 114 5.41 -2.16 -5.00
N LEU A 115 5.73 -1.09 -4.30
CA LEU A 115 7.10 -0.67 -4.02
C LEU A 115 7.52 -1.07 -2.60
N GLU A 116 6.56 -1.39 -1.74
CA GLU A 116 6.78 -1.66 -0.32
C GLU A 116 7.09 -3.14 0.00
N THR A 117 7.83 -3.36 1.08
CA THR A 117 7.89 -4.63 1.81
C THR A 117 7.56 -4.47 3.30
N ARG A 118 6.67 -5.33 3.81
CA ARG A 118 6.38 -5.51 5.25
C ARG A 118 7.11 -6.73 5.84
N GLN A 119 8.18 -7.18 5.17
CA GLN A 119 8.91 -8.41 5.48
C GLN A 119 8.05 -9.69 5.57
N ARG A 120 6.91 -9.71 4.86
CA ARG A 120 6.02 -10.87 4.78
C ARG A 120 6.24 -11.63 3.46
N HIS A 121 6.01 -12.94 3.51
CA HIS A 121 6.07 -13.77 2.31
C HIS A 121 5.00 -13.38 1.28
N LYS A 122 5.44 -13.08 0.07
CA LYS A 122 4.63 -12.85 -1.14
C LYS A 122 4.79 -14.02 -2.13
N VAL A 123 3.83 -14.22 -3.02
CA VAL A 123 3.92 -15.19 -4.15
C VAL A 123 3.94 -14.43 -5.47
N MET A 124 4.99 -14.65 -6.26
CA MET A 124 5.23 -13.93 -7.50
C MET A 124 5.79 -14.81 -8.62
N SER A 125 5.73 -14.31 -9.86
CA SER A 125 6.30 -15.00 -11.03
C SER A 125 7.81 -15.26 -10.87
N ARG A 126 8.27 -16.40 -11.40
CA ARG A 126 9.69 -16.70 -11.57
C ARG A 126 10.35 -15.85 -12.67
N SER A 127 9.58 -15.43 -13.67
CA SER A 127 10.03 -14.42 -14.63
C SER A 127 10.03 -13.04 -13.98
N SER A 128 10.93 -12.18 -14.48
CA SER A 128 11.03 -10.79 -14.07
C SER A 128 11.32 -9.91 -15.26
N THR A 129 10.80 -8.69 -15.24
CA THR A 129 11.05 -7.68 -16.27
C THR A 129 11.91 -6.56 -15.67
N LYS A 130 12.80 -5.97 -16.47
CA LYS A 130 13.59 -4.81 -16.03
C LYS A 130 12.69 -3.57 -15.95
N LEU A 131 12.87 -2.77 -14.90
CA LEU A 131 12.20 -1.49 -14.74
C LEU A 131 13.22 -0.49 -14.16
N GLY A 132 13.87 0.27 -15.05
CA GLY A 132 14.96 1.16 -14.65
C GLY A 132 16.11 0.39 -13.96
N PRO A 133 16.49 0.77 -12.73
CA PRO A 133 17.58 0.11 -11.99
C PRO A 133 17.17 -1.23 -11.35
N ILE A 134 15.88 -1.56 -11.30
CA ILE A 134 15.39 -2.75 -10.61
C ILE A 134 14.77 -3.77 -11.55
N ARG A 135 14.33 -4.90 -10.97
CA ARG A 135 13.44 -5.85 -11.63
C ARG A 135 12.07 -5.83 -10.96
N VAL A 136 11.05 -6.14 -11.74
CA VAL A 136 9.70 -6.36 -11.25
C VAL A 136 9.22 -7.76 -11.56
N ARG A 137 8.30 -8.27 -10.74
CA ARG A 137 7.70 -9.60 -10.89
C ARG A 137 6.19 -9.50 -10.76
N ARG A 138 5.44 -10.30 -11.52
CA ARG A 138 3.98 -10.35 -11.39
C ARG A 138 3.63 -10.87 -10.00
N LEU A 139 2.81 -10.12 -9.26
CA LEU A 139 2.41 -10.42 -7.89
C LEU A 139 1.06 -11.13 -7.86
N TYR A 140 1.03 -12.39 -7.42
CA TYR A 140 -0.18 -13.21 -7.39
C TYR A 140 -0.82 -13.25 -6.01
N LEU A 141 0.02 -13.23 -4.98
CA LEU A 141 -0.43 -13.13 -3.60
C LEU A 141 0.44 -12.14 -2.83
N ASP A 142 -0.21 -11.13 -2.29
CA ASP A 142 0.36 -10.22 -1.29
C ASP A 142 -0.34 -10.44 0.07
N ARG A 143 0.25 -9.93 1.14
CA ARG A 143 -0.26 -10.07 2.51
C ARG A 143 -0.33 -8.78 3.31
N ALA A 144 0.35 -7.72 2.87
CA ALA A 144 0.34 -6.41 3.52
C ALA A 144 1.10 -5.38 2.66
N GLY A 145 0.88 -4.11 2.99
CA GLY A 145 1.61 -2.97 2.45
C GLY A 145 0.70 -1.99 1.72
N ALA A 146 0.62 -0.78 2.26
CA ALA A 146 -0.11 0.36 1.69
C ALA A 146 0.70 1.67 1.77
N ALA A 147 1.91 1.64 2.36
CA ALA A 147 2.73 2.81 2.57
C ALA A 147 3.31 3.38 1.27
N GLY A 148 3.49 2.56 0.24
CA GLY A 148 4.01 3.05 -1.03
C GLY A 148 3.78 2.15 -2.24
N TYR A 149 3.01 2.64 -3.21
CA TYR A 149 2.75 1.94 -4.46
C TYR A 149 2.42 2.92 -5.59
N VAL A 150 2.74 2.53 -6.83
CA VAL A 150 2.21 3.23 -8.01
C VAL A 150 0.86 2.63 -8.37
N LEU A 151 -0.12 3.49 -8.62
CA LEU A 151 -1.46 3.11 -9.05
C LEU A 151 -1.77 3.74 -10.40
N TRP A 152 -2.23 2.91 -11.34
CA TRP A 152 -2.73 3.37 -12.63
C TRP A 152 -4.25 3.58 -12.59
N PRO A 153 -4.83 4.40 -13.49
CA PRO A 153 -6.28 4.64 -13.54
C PRO A 153 -7.13 3.36 -13.60
N SER A 154 -6.67 2.33 -14.31
CA SER A 154 -7.35 1.03 -14.37
C SER A 154 -7.39 0.32 -13.00
N GLY A 155 -6.30 0.39 -12.25
CA GLY A 155 -6.23 -0.15 -10.89
C GLY A 155 -7.11 0.64 -9.92
N ALA A 156 -7.10 1.96 -10.03
CA ALA A 156 -7.95 2.84 -9.24
C ALA A 156 -9.45 2.52 -9.45
N ALA A 157 -9.89 2.40 -10.69
CA ALA A 157 -11.28 2.04 -11.01
C ALA A 157 -11.69 0.68 -10.40
N ARG A 158 -10.81 -0.33 -10.49
CA ARG A 158 -11.05 -1.66 -9.90
C ARG A 158 -11.13 -1.62 -8.37
N LEU A 159 -10.24 -0.89 -7.72
CA LEU A 159 -10.25 -0.72 -6.26
C LEU A 159 -11.49 0.02 -5.79
N LEU A 160 -11.90 1.09 -6.48
CA LEU A 160 -13.12 1.84 -6.18
C LEU A 160 -14.38 0.99 -6.32
N ALA A 161 -14.55 0.29 -7.44
CA ALA A 161 -15.69 -0.60 -7.65
C ALA A 161 -15.75 -1.69 -6.58
N ARG A 162 -14.59 -2.23 -6.20
CA ARG A 162 -14.50 -3.26 -5.18
C ARG A 162 -14.77 -2.71 -3.77
N ALA A 163 -14.31 -1.51 -3.45
CA ALA A 163 -14.55 -0.85 -2.17
C ALA A 163 -16.03 -0.53 -1.94
N GLN A 164 -16.79 -0.19 -2.99
CA GLN A 164 -18.23 0.08 -2.87
C GLN A 164 -19.01 -1.11 -2.30
N VAL A 165 -18.63 -2.35 -2.64
CA VAL A 165 -19.42 -3.54 -2.30
C VAL A 165 -18.93 -4.29 -1.07
N GLN A 166 -17.64 -4.21 -0.75
CA GLN A 166 -17.10 -4.92 0.42
C GLN A 166 -15.94 -4.15 1.07
N PRO A 167 -16.04 -3.85 2.38
CA PRO A 167 -14.98 -3.21 3.14
C PRO A 167 -13.79 -4.16 3.30
N ALA A 168 -12.63 -3.57 3.60
CA ALA A 168 -11.45 -4.25 4.06
C ALA A 168 -10.53 -3.26 4.77
N LEU A 169 -9.39 -3.73 5.28
CA LEU A 169 -8.27 -2.82 5.50
C LEU A 169 -7.73 -2.35 4.14
N ALA A 170 -7.14 -1.16 4.09
CA ALA A 170 -6.62 -0.61 2.84
C ALA A 170 -5.61 -1.56 2.18
N ASP A 171 -4.63 -2.01 2.93
CA ASP A 171 -3.61 -2.98 2.49
C ASP A 171 -4.24 -4.31 2.02
N ALA A 172 -5.26 -4.79 2.70
CA ALA A 172 -5.96 -6.03 2.36
C ALA A 172 -6.78 -5.91 1.06
N LEU A 173 -7.34 -4.73 0.76
CA LEU A 173 -8.04 -4.49 -0.50
C LEU A 173 -7.06 -4.40 -1.67
N ILE A 174 -5.95 -3.66 -1.48
CA ILE A 174 -4.85 -3.57 -2.43
C ILE A 174 -4.26 -4.95 -2.75
N ALA A 175 -4.09 -5.78 -1.71
CA ALA A 175 -3.53 -7.12 -1.80
C ALA A 175 -4.51 -8.19 -2.29
N GLN A 176 -5.77 -7.85 -2.60
CA GLN A 176 -6.78 -8.85 -2.93
C GLN A 176 -6.37 -9.68 -4.18
N PRO A 177 -6.23 -11.01 -4.04
CA PRO A 177 -5.85 -11.87 -5.16
C PRO A 177 -6.83 -11.76 -6.33
N GLY A 178 -6.28 -11.65 -7.55
CA GLY A 178 -7.05 -11.60 -8.79
C GLY A 178 -7.74 -10.26 -9.07
N LEU A 179 -7.77 -9.31 -8.13
CA LEU A 179 -8.40 -8.00 -8.35
C LEU A 179 -7.58 -7.15 -9.34
N LEU A 180 -6.27 -7.11 -9.13
CA LEU A 180 -5.35 -6.25 -9.87
C LEU A 180 -4.31 -7.05 -10.65
N ARG A 181 -3.92 -6.50 -11.81
CA ARG A 181 -2.67 -6.84 -12.50
C ARG A 181 -1.49 -6.14 -11.82
N ALA A 182 -1.20 -6.57 -10.59
CA ALA A 182 -0.16 -6.05 -9.72
C ALA A 182 1.24 -6.63 -10.00
N TYR A 183 2.26 -5.79 -9.88
CA TYR A 183 3.67 -6.17 -9.92
C TYR A 183 4.38 -5.75 -8.64
N GLN A 184 5.42 -6.48 -8.25
CA GLN A 184 6.25 -6.19 -7.10
C GLN A 184 7.64 -5.75 -7.55
N ALA A 185 8.11 -4.62 -7.05
CA ALA A 185 9.51 -4.20 -7.14
C ALA A 185 10.42 -5.12 -6.33
N VAL A 186 11.54 -5.54 -6.94
CA VAL A 186 12.57 -6.37 -6.31
C VAL A 186 13.96 -5.81 -6.67
N PRO A 187 14.72 -5.28 -5.70
CA PRO A 187 14.35 -5.09 -4.28
C PRO A 187 13.17 -4.12 -4.09
N ALA A 188 12.52 -4.16 -2.92
CA ALA A 188 11.55 -3.15 -2.53
C ALA A 188 12.22 -1.78 -2.43
N GLN A 189 11.48 -0.75 -2.81
CA GLN A 189 11.94 0.64 -2.91
C GLN A 189 11.37 1.53 -1.82
N ILE A 190 10.40 1.02 -1.07
CA ILE A 190 9.76 1.71 0.04
C ILE A 190 9.71 0.77 1.24
N ILE A 191 9.95 1.32 2.42
CA ILE A 191 9.71 0.68 3.71
C ILE A 191 8.99 1.68 4.61
N GLN A 192 8.34 1.19 5.66
CA GLN A 192 7.79 2.06 6.70
C GLN A 192 8.84 2.37 7.76
N ASN A 193 8.64 3.47 8.51
CA ASN A 193 9.55 3.88 9.58
C ASN A 193 9.76 2.79 10.66
N ASP A 194 8.76 1.94 10.94
CA ASP A 194 8.91 0.80 11.87
C ASP A 194 9.93 -0.23 11.35
N ILE A 195 9.83 -0.64 10.08
CA ILE A 195 10.80 -1.53 9.42
C ILE A 195 12.18 -0.88 9.37
N ALA A 196 12.26 0.44 9.13
CA ALA A 196 13.53 1.16 9.14
C ALA A 196 14.23 1.04 10.51
N VAL A 197 13.50 1.27 11.60
CA VAL A 197 14.00 1.16 12.98
C VAL A 197 14.43 -0.27 13.30
N GLU A 198 13.60 -1.27 13.00
CA GLU A 198 13.91 -2.69 13.20
C GLU A 198 15.22 -3.11 12.49
N GLU A 199 15.51 -2.48 11.36
CA GLU A 199 16.63 -2.83 10.49
C GLU A 199 17.86 -1.93 10.68
N GLY A 200 17.86 -1.07 11.70
CA GLY A 200 18.98 -0.21 12.09
C GLY A 200 19.17 1.02 11.20
N ILE A 201 18.17 1.40 10.42
CA ILE A 201 18.15 2.66 9.68
C ILE A 201 17.68 3.76 10.63
N ALA A 202 18.38 4.90 10.64
CA ALA A 202 18.11 5.99 11.57
C ALA A 202 16.62 6.39 11.54
N ALA A 203 15.97 6.26 12.69
CA ALA A 203 14.58 6.65 12.89
C ALA A 203 14.43 8.13 12.57
N GLN A 204 13.50 8.46 11.67
CA GLN A 204 13.31 9.85 11.23
C GLN A 204 12.43 10.64 12.21
N TRP A 205 11.63 9.93 13.01
CA TRP A 205 10.90 10.39 14.19
C TRP A 205 10.67 9.21 15.13
N LEU A 206 10.35 9.48 16.40
CA LEU A 206 9.95 8.45 17.35
C LEU A 206 8.76 7.66 16.79
N VAL A 207 8.86 6.33 16.78
CA VAL A 207 7.75 5.47 16.38
C VAL A 207 6.65 5.61 17.42
N GLU A 208 5.74 6.55 17.21
CA GLU A 208 4.47 6.55 17.90
C GLU A 208 3.74 5.25 17.50
N PRO A 209 3.16 4.50 18.45
CA PRO A 209 2.37 3.32 18.11
C PRO A 209 1.29 3.75 17.12
N SER A 210 1.28 3.13 15.94
CA SER A 210 0.32 3.44 14.89
C SER A 210 -1.10 3.43 15.48
N SER A 211 -1.83 4.55 15.42
CA SER A 211 -3.21 4.63 15.95
C SER A 211 -4.18 3.64 15.26
N VAL A 212 -3.75 3.05 14.15
CA VAL A 212 -4.44 1.96 13.43
C VAL A 212 -4.29 0.60 14.16
N SER A 213 -3.32 0.47 15.08
CA SER A 213 -3.03 -0.77 15.82
C SER A 213 -3.55 -0.77 17.26
N ASP A 214 -4.61 -0.03 17.57
CA ASP A 214 -5.24 -0.09 18.90
C ASP A 214 -5.71 -1.53 19.19
N GLU A 215 -5.04 -2.20 20.14
CA GLU A 215 -5.22 -3.64 20.42
C GLU A 215 -6.65 -4.00 20.81
N SER A 216 -7.36 -3.04 21.39
CA SER A 216 -8.73 -3.16 21.88
C SER A 216 -9.68 -3.67 20.78
N HIS A 217 -9.55 -3.14 19.55
CA HIS A 217 -10.39 -3.53 18.42
C HIS A 217 -10.02 -4.89 17.80
N ARG A 218 -8.75 -5.32 17.89
CA ARG A 218 -8.35 -6.69 17.46
C ARG A 218 -8.96 -7.77 18.36
N LYS A 219 -9.22 -7.44 19.63
CA LYS A 219 -9.81 -8.35 20.64
C LYS A 219 -11.34 -8.38 20.62
N ALA A 220 -11.99 -7.53 19.81
CA ALA A 220 -13.45 -7.53 19.67
C ALA A 220 -13.99 -8.90 19.18
N LYS A 221 -15.11 -9.34 19.77
CA LYS A 221 -15.73 -10.63 19.46
C LYS A 221 -16.20 -10.66 18.00
N LYS A 222 -15.76 -11.68 17.25
CA LYS A 222 -16.18 -11.91 15.87
C LYS A 222 -17.54 -12.59 15.82
N THR A 223 -18.42 -12.10 14.94
CA THR A 223 -19.70 -12.77 14.65
C THR A 223 -19.46 -14.11 13.93
N ALA A 224 -20.47 -14.99 13.92
CA ALA A 224 -20.39 -16.25 13.17
C ALA A 224 -20.11 -16.01 11.68
N GLY A 225 -20.79 -15.03 11.06
CA GLY A 225 -20.56 -14.65 9.67
C GLY A 225 -19.13 -14.19 9.39
N GLN A 226 -18.53 -13.41 10.31
CA GLN A 226 -17.13 -12.98 10.20
C GLN A 226 -16.14 -14.16 10.29
N LYS A 227 -16.39 -15.11 11.20
CA LYS A 227 -15.58 -16.34 11.31
C LYS A 227 -15.63 -17.15 10.01
N TRP A 228 -16.82 -17.37 9.46
CA TRP A 228 -16.99 -18.07 8.18
C TRP A 228 -16.26 -17.35 7.04
N ARG A 229 -16.46 -16.03 6.89
CA ARG A 229 -15.73 -15.23 5.89
C ARG A 229 -14.22 -15.34 6.03
N ARG A 230 -13.70 -15.34 7.26
CA ARG A 230 -12.27 -15.54 7.51
C ARG A 230 -11.80 -16.92 7.05
N ILE A 231 -12.52 -17.98 7.38
CA ILE A 231 -12.18 -19.35 6.97
C ILE A 231 -12.19 -19.46 5.45
N SER A 232 -13.26 -19.00 4.80
CA SER A 232 -13.38 -18.98 3.34
C SER A 232 -12.24 -18.19 2.68
N ALA A 233 -11.87 -17.03 3.24
CA ALA A 233 -10.73 -16.26 2.75
C ALA A 233 -9.41 -17.04 2.87
N GLN A 234 -9.16 -17.74 3.99
CA GLN A 234 -7.95 -18.56 4.15
C GLN A 234 -7.92 -19.76 3.18
N ILE A 235 -9.06 -20.41 2.93
CA ILE A 235 -9.16 -21.49 1.95
C ILE A 235 -8.85 -20.96 0.54
N LEU A 236 -9.46 -19.83 0.16
CA LEU A 236 -9.21 -19.19 -1.14
C LEU A 236 -7.74 -18.80 -1.29
N LEU A 237 -7.12 -18.23 -0.25
CA LEU A 237 -5.68 -17.92 -0.24
C LEU A 237 -4.82 -19.18 -0.41
N GLY A 238 -5.20 -20.28 0.23
CA GLY A 238 -4.56 -21.59 0.07
C GLY A 238 -4.65 -22.12 -1.36
N LEU A 239 -5.83 -22.05 -1.98
CA LEU A 239 -6.05 -22.48 -3.37
C LEU A 239 -5.23 -21.64 -4.36
N HIS A 240 -5.14 -20.32 -4.16
CA HIS A 240 -4.27 -19.45 -4.95
C HIS A 240 -2.78 -19.77 -4.75
N GLY A 241 -2.39 -20.16 -3.53
CA GLY A 241 -1.04 -20.62 -3.23
C GLY A 241 -0.67 -21.94 -3.93
N ILE A 242 -1.59 -22.91 -3.97
CA ILE A 242 -1.38 -24.24 -4.57
C ILE A 242 -1.34 -24.17 -6.09
N LYS A 243 -2.31 -23.50 -6.74
CA LYS A 243 -2.28 -23.25 -8.20
C LYS A 243 -1.01 -22.51 -8.63
N GLY A 244 -0.32 -21.88 -7.68
CA GLY A 244 0.92 -21.18 -7.93
C GLY A 244 2.22 -21.97 -7.75
N SER A 245 2.28 -23.10 -7.04
CA SER A 245 3.58 -23.64 -6.57
C SER A 245 4.54 -24.07 -7.68
N LEU A 246 4.05 -24.45 -8.87
CA LEU A 246 4.88 -24.86 -10.02
C LEU A 246 5.45 -23.69 -10.83
N LEU A 247 4.80 -22.52 -10.84
CA LEU A 247 5.15 -21.37 -11.69
C LEU A 247 5.66 -20.14 -10.89
N HIS A 248 5.60 -20.21 -9.56
CA HIS A 248 5.78 -19.05 -8.69
C HIS A 248 6.82 -19.30 -7.60
N ARG A 249 7.31 -18.22 -7.03
CA ARG A 249 8.24 -18.25 -5.89
C ARG A 249 7.57 -17.56 -4.70
N LYS A 250 7.62 -18.22 -3.54
CA LYS A 250 7.25 -17.63 -2.24
C LYS A 250 8.49 -16.98 -1.63
N VAL A 251 8.52 -15.66 -1.49
CA VAL A 251 9.72 -14.90 -1.08
C VAL A 251 9.34 -13.75 -0.16
N ILE A 252 10.19 -13.45 0.83
CA ILE A 252 10.19 -12.15 1.52
C ILE A 252 10.97 -11.17 0.66
N ILE A 253 10.38 -10.03 0.33
CA ILE A 253 11.03 -9.08 -0.56
C ILE A 253 12.16 -8.37 0.17
N PRO A 254 13.42 -8.48 -0.31
CA PRO A 254 14.52 -7.72 0.26
C PRO A 254 14.42 -6.26 -0.14
N PHE A 255 15.07 -5.39 0.62
CA PHE A 255 15.31 -4.00 0.27
C PHE A 255 16.81 -3.69 0.46
N ALA A 256 17.35 -2.77 -0.33
CA ALA A 256 18.77 -2.42 -0.30
C ALA A 256 19.01 -1.29 0.70
N LYS A 257 19.39 -1.61 1.94
CA LYS A 257 19.50 -0.66 3.07
C LYS A 257 20.31 0.58 2.73
N GLU A 258 21.42 0.40 2.02
CA GLU A 258 22.34 1.45 1.57
C GLU A 258 21.71 2.47 0.61
N ARG A 259 20.55 2.17 0.03
CA ARG A 259 19.78 3.08 -0.83
C ARG A 259 18.76 3.92 -0.06
N PHE A 260 18.54 3.64 1.22
CA PHE A 260 17.68 4.43 2.12
C PHE A 260 18.57 5.36 2.93
N THR A 261 19.10 6.39 2.29
CA THR A 261 20.04 7.31 2.92
C THR A 261 19.34 8.46 3.62
N SER A 262 19.70 8.71 4.88
CA SER A 262 19.43 9.97 5.58
C SER A 262 20.59 10.94 5.38
N ARG A 263 20.97 11.23 4.14
CA ARG A 263 21.93 12.32 3.91
C ARG A 263 21.15 13.62 4.06
N SER A 264 21.37 14.26 5.21
CA SER A 264 20.99 15.64 5.52
C SER A 264 21.74 16.61 4.63
#